data_AF-A0A9X3MY95-F1
#
_entry.id   AF-A0A9X3MY95-F1
#
_cell.length_a   1.000
_cell.length_b   1.000
_cell.length_c   1.000
_cell.angle_alpha   90.00
_cell.angle_beta   90.00
_cell.angle_gamma   90.00
#
_symmetry.space_group_name_H-M   'P 1'
#
loop_
_entity.id
_entity.type
_entity.pdbx_description
1 polymer ?
#
loop_
_entity_poly.entity_id
_entity_poly.type
_entity_poly.pdbx_seq_one_letter_code
_entity_poly.pdbx_strand_id
1 'polypeptide(L)'
;MSAPTILLSAPYGVAARFLLRTAVVPRLLDAGVKVVVLVPNPDEEYLRAEFDDPRITLELLRTGTQPPADRLWLATTTLRGTVLADGHRNRTIRAKLANAAAGLAQQGRLGRLAAAALRVTVPAFWRSRTLRRGLLALETRFRSPDPHADVFERHRPRLVVTTSPGWFLADAVVLREARRRGIPSVAAVLGWDNPTSKGYRGADPETIVAWSQHMADQVAALHDFPRERVQATGVPHFDLYRRPGQLLDRETLFARFGLDPARKLVVFATSTPSGLGDNTAVARSIEEAIASGTLGDAQLVVRVHPFYFRTGEDTGIGSLRALAERCEHVTLDVPEILSLRMRSDVPHSDDVRLGSLLAHCDVLVNVFSTTTVEAFLLDRPVVFVGGWQRPDRPGGPDPRDYAGYTHLRGLIEAGAVRVAADPAALVEHIRSYLDDPSLERDLRLRFAQREAGPADGHAGDRLADLILAAAGTRAPAPAPSGTV
;
A
#
# COMPACT_ATOMS: atom_id res chain seq x y z
N MET A 1 -9.05 38.06 2.17
CA MET A 1 -9.64 36.80 2.69
C MET A 1 -8.50 35.96 3.24
N SER A 2 -8.66 35.29 4.39
CA SER A 2 -7.62 34.37 4.89
C SER A 2 -7.45 33.19 3.91
N ALA A 3 -6.20 32.79 3.67
CA ALA A 3 -5.89 31.58 2.90
C ALA A 3 -6.71 30.38 3.42
N PRO A 4 -7.35 29.58 2.55
CA PRO A 4 -8.09 28.40 2.98
C PRO A 4 -7.13 27.38 3.59
N THR A 5 -7.58 26.68 4.63
CA THR A 5 -6.81 25.62 5.28
C THR A 5 -7.33 24.25 4.81
N ILE A 6 -6.44 23.36 4.40
CA ILE A 6 -6.73 21.95 4.11
C ILE A 6 -6.00 21.09 5.14
N LEU A 7 -6.72 20.15 5.75
CA LEU A 7 -6.16 19.22 6.71
C LEU A 7 -5.91 17.87 6.03
N LEU A 8 -4.68 17.38 6.07
CA LEU A 8 -4.26 16.08 5.57
C LEU A 8 -4.03 15.12 6.75
N SER A 9 -4.42 13.86 6.62
CA SER A 9 -4.11 12.80 7.59
C SER A 9 -3.12 11.80 7.01
N ALA A 10 -1.96 11.67 7.64
CA ALA A 10 -0.89 10.75 7.27
C ALA A 10 -0.53 9.81 8.44
N PRO A 11 -1.36 8.79 8.71
CA PRO A 11 -1.16 7.89 9.85
C PRO A 11 0.04 6.93 9.71
N TYR A 12 0.56 6.75 8.49
CA TYR A 12 1.61 5.78 8.16
C TYR A 12 2.60 6.38 7.15
N GLY A 13 3.80 5.79 7.05
CA GLY A 13 4.80 6.25 6.09
C GLY A 13 4.36 6.14 4.64
N VAL A 14 3.57 5.12 4.30
CA VAL A 14 2.94 5.01 2.96
C VAL A 14 1.95 6.15 2.70
N ALA A 15 1.28 6.67 3.74
CA ALA A 15 0.42 7.85 3.61
C ALA A 15 1.22 9.14 3.41
N ALA A 16 2.35 9.29 4.13
CA ALA A 16 3.29 10.38 3.91
C ALA A 16 3.89 10.34 2.50
N ARG A 17 4.34 9.16 2.04
CA ARG A 17 4.78 8.92 0.66
C ARG A 17 3.72 9.26 -0.38
N PHE A 18 2.44 8.97 -0.12
CA PHE A 18 1.37 9.20 -1.09
C PHE A 18 0.92 10.67 -1.16
N LEU A 19 0.75 11.33 -0.01
CA LEU A 19 0.21 12.69 0.07
C LEU A 19 1.27 13.78 0.24
N LEU A 20 2.31 13.54 1.02
CA LEU A 20 3.23 14.60 1.46
C LEU A 20 4.48 14.69 0.58
N ARG A 21 5.03 13.54 0.16
CA ARG A 21 6.27 13.44 -0.65
C ARG A 21 6.00 13.31 -2.14
N THR A 22 4.97 13.97 -2.63
CA THR A 22 4.59 13.99 -4.06
C THR A 22 4.23 15.41 -4.47
N ALA A 23 3.83 15.61 -5.72
CA ALA A 23 3.38 16.92 -6.22
C ALA A 23 2.14 17.47 -5.47
N VAL A 24 1.46 16.68 -4.63
CA VAL A 24 0.24 17.09 -3.93
C VAL A 24 0.49 18.31 -3.05
N VAL A 25 1.36 18.24 -2.03
CA VAL A 25 1.60 19.37 -1.11
C VAL A 25 2.16 20.61 -1.83
N PRO A 26 3.22 20.52 -2.67
CA PRO A 26 3.71 21.67 -3.42
C PRO A 26 2.59 22.38 -4.21
N ARG A 27 1.76 21.62 -4.91
CA ARG A 27 0.66 22.19 -5.72
C ARG A 27 -0.45 22.82 -4.87
N LEU A 28 -0.72 22.32 -3.67
CA LEU A 28 -1.63 22.99 -2.72
C LEU A 28 -1.04 24.33 -2.27
N LEU A 29 0.26 24.37 -1.97
CA LEU A 29 0.95 25.59 -1.55
C LEU A 29 0.98 26.65 -2.65
N ASP A 30 1.20 26.25 -3.90
CA ASP A 30 1.17 27.13 -5.07
C ASP A 30 -0.21 27.76 -5.30
N ALA A 31 -1.28 27.06 -4.90
CA ALA A 31 -2.64 27.59 -4.90
C ALA A 31 -2.93 28.52 -3.70
N GLY A 32 -1.94 28.83 -2.87
CA GLY A 32 -2.07 29.71 -1.71
C GLY A 32 -2.81 29.09 -0.53
N VAL A 33 -2.87 27.76 -0.45
CA VAL A 33 -3.53 27.02 0.64
C VAL A 33 -2.58 26.85 1.83
N LYS A 34 -3.12 26.93 3.04
CA LYS A 34 -2.42 26.48 4.26
C LYS A 34 -2.67 24.99 4.47
N VAL A 35 -1.63 24.23 4.76
CA VAL A 35 -1.72 22.78 4.92
C VAL A 35 -1.49 22.43 6.39
N VAL A 36 -2.46 21.76 7.00
CA VAL A 36 -2.31 21.17 8.33
C VAL A 36 -2.17 19.67 8.16
N VAL A 37 -1.18 19.05 8.78
CA VAL A 37 -0.93 17.61 8.63
C VAL A 37 -1.03 16.92 9.99
N LEU A 38 -1.96 15.97 10.10
CA LEU A 38 -2.03 15.05 11.24
C LEU A 38 -1.10 13.86 11.02
N VAL A 39 -0.08 13.74 11.88
CA VAL A 39 0.95 12.70 11.86
C VAL A 39 1.19 12.14 13.26
N PRO A 40 1.66 10.88 13.41
CA PRO A 40 1.96 10.29 14.72
C PRO A 40 3.20 10.89 15.42
N ASN A 41 4.03 11.65 14.70
CA ASN A 41 5.36 12.10 15.11
C ASN A 41 5.66 13.57 14.69
N PRO A 42 4.77 14.54 14.95
CA PRO A 42 4.97 15.94 14.53
C PRO A 42 6.17 16.63 15.20
N ASP A 43 6.72 15.99 16.23
CA ASP A 43 7.83 16.46 17.05
C ASP A 43 9.21 15.94 16.60
N GLU A 44 9.25 14.96 15.68
CA GLU A 44 10.51 14.45 15.14
C GLU A 44 11.21 15.46 14.23
N GLU A 45 12.51 15.67 14.45
CA GLU A 45 13.31 16.73 13.81
C GLU A 45 13.35 16.59 12.28
N TYR A 46 13.55 15.37 11.77
CA TYR A 46 13.59 15.13 10.32
C TYR A 46 12.30 15.60 9.63
N LEU A 47 11.14 15.38 10.28
CA LEU A 47 9.84 15.69 9.69
C LEU A 47 9.59 17.20 9.70
N ARG A 48 10.03 17.89 10.76
CA ARG A 48 9.99 19.36 10.83
C ARG A 48 10.90 20.00 9.79
N ALA A 49 12.10 19.45 9.61
CA ALA A 49 13.04 19.92 8.59
C ALA A 49 12.53 19.66 7.17
N GLU A 50 11.92 18.50 6.92
CA GLU A 50 11.35 18.15 5.61
C GLU A 50 10.17 19.06 5.21
N PHE A 51 9.37 19.51 6.18
CA PHE A 51 8.18 20.34 5.97
C PHE A 51 8.30 21.74 6.61
N ASP A 52 9.49 22.36 6.55
CA ASP A 52 9.77 23.71 7.05
C ASP A 52 9.26 24.81 6.10
N ASP A 53 7.94 24.90 5.94
CA ASP A 53 7.26 25.99 5.24
C ASP A 53 6.26 26.66 6.20
N PRO A 54 6.22 28.00 6.31
CA PRO A 54 5.33 28.71 7.24
C PRO A 54 3.83 28.50 6.96
N ARG A 55 3.47 27.93 5.81
CA ARG A 55 2.09 27.55 5.44
C ARG A 55 1.76 26.11 5.81
N ILE A 56 2.75 25.30 6.21
CA ILE A 56 2.55 23.94 6.71
C ILE A 56 2.54 23.95 8.23
N THR A 57 1.64 23.20 8.85
CA THR A 57 1.64 22.97 10.30
C THR A 57 1.48 21.49 10.59
N LEU A 58 2.41 20.92 11.35
CA LEU A 58 2.37 19.54 11.80
C LEU A 58 1.62 19.46 13.15
N GLU A 59 0.62 18.60 13.21
CA GLU A 59 -0.22 18.39 14.40
C GLU A 59 -0.23 16.90 14.76
N LEU A 60 -0.38 16.60 16.05
CA LEU A 60 -0.38 15.23 16.53
C LEU A 60 -1.67 14.51 16.12
N LEU A 61 -1.52 13.39 15.43
CA LEU A 61 -2.59 12.43 15.20
C LEU A 61 -2.84 11.65 16.50
N ARG A 62 -3.88 12.04 17.23
CA ARG A 62 -4.25 11.50 18.56
C ARG A 62 -5.14 10.27 18.45
N THR A 63 -4.79 9.35 17.55
CA THR A 63 -5.46 8.07 17.38
C THR A 63 -4.44 6.94 17.37
N GLY A 64 -4.65 5.92 18.21
CA GLY A 64 -3.89 4.69 18.13
C GLY A 64 -4.15 3.92 16.83
N THR A 65 -3.35 2.88 16.59
CA THR A 65 -3.57 1.96 15.46
C THR A 65 -4.66 0.93 15.72
N GLN A 66 -5.10 0.81 16.97
CA GLN A 66 -6.10 -0.15 17.44
C GLN A 66 -7.32 0.56 18.02
N PRO A 67 -8.51 -0.02 17.87
CA PRO A 67 -9.71 0.53 18.51
C PRO A 67 -9.52 0.54 20.03
N PRO A 68 -10.21 1.46 20.74
CA PRO A 68 -10.27 1.41 22.21
C PRO A 68 -10.69 0.01 22.68
N ALA A 69 -10.30 -0.38 23.90
CA ALA A 69 -10.64 -1.69 24.49
C ALA A 69 -12.15 -1.92 24.76
N ASP A 70 -13.03 -1.07 24.21
CA ASP A 70 -14.48 -1.25 24.17
C ASP A 70 -14.82 -2.48 23.31
N ARG A 71 -15.38 -3.51 23.96
CA ARG A 71 -15.78 -4.78 23.32
C ARG A 71 -16.77 -4.59 22.17
N LEU A 72 -17.68 -3.62 22.26
CA LEU A 72 -18.66 -3.35 21.21
C LEU A 72 -18.00 -2.64 20.02
N TRP A 73 -17.02 -1.76 20.27
CA TRP A 73 -16.21 -1.18 19.19
C TRP A 73 -15.42 -2.27 18.46
N LEU A 74 -14.76 -3.15 19.21
CA LEU A 74 -14.02 -4.27 18.63
C LEU A 74 -14.92 -5.20 17.81
N ALA A 75 -16.11 -5.52 18.32
CA ALA A 75 -17.09 -6.36 17.63
C ALA A 75 -17.58 -5.74 16.31
N THR A 76 -17.95 -4.46 16.31
CA THR A 76 -18.40 -3.74 15.11
C THR A 76 -17.28 -3.59 14.08
N THR A 77 -16.06 -3.28 14.53
CA THR A 77 -14.88 -3.22 13.65
C THR A 77 -14.55 -4.58 13.04
N THR A 78 -14.64 -5.66 13.82
CA THR A 78 -14.44 -7.04 13.32
C THR A 78 -15.49 -7.42 12.29
N LEU A 79 -16.76 -7.11 12.57
CA LEU A 79 -17.87 -7.32 11.65
C LEU A 79 -17.64 -6.55 10.34
N ARG A 80 -17.34 -5.26 10.42
CA ARG A 80 -17.04 -4.40 9.26
C ARG A 80 -15.87 -4.95 8.43
N GLY A 81 -14.81 -5.42 9.09
CA GLY A 81 -13.64 -6.02 8.46
C GLY A 81 -13.89 -7.34 7.72
N THR A 82 -15.05 -7.98 7.93
CA THR A 82 -15.47 -9.24 7.30
C THR A 82 -16.66 -9.07 6.34
N VAL A 83 -17.07 -7.83 6.08
CA VAL A 83 -18.24 -7.51 5.26
C VAL A 83 -17.82 -6.70 4.04
N LEU A 84 -18.36 -7.06 2.88
CA LEU A 84 -18.41 -6.25 1.65
C LEU A 84 -19.72 -6.60 0.92
N ALA A 85 -20.17 -5.72 0.02
CA ALA A 85 -21.20 -6.12 -0.93
C ALA A 85 -20.70 -7.29 -1.78
N ASP A 86 -21.57 -8.27 -2.02
CA ASP A 86 -21.21 -9.52 -2.69
C ASP A 86 -19.99 -10.24 -2.11
N GLY A 87 -19.78 -10.12 -0.79
CA GLY A 87 -18.65 -10.76 -0.10
C GLY A 87 -18.55 -12.28 -0.30
N HIS A 88 -19.65 -12.94 -0.69
CA HIS A 88 -19.66 -14.36 -1.09
C HIS A 88 -18.82 -14.66 -2.34
N ARG A 89 -18.60 -13.66 -3.22
CA ARG A 89 -17.74 -13.75 -4.41
C ARG A 89 -16.29 -13.32 -4.13
N ASN A 90 -16.06 -12.62 -3.02
CA ASN A 90 -14.74 -12.12 -2.63
C ASN A 90 -14.02 -13.15 -1.74
N ARG A 91 -12.99 -13.80 -2.29
CA ARG A 91 -12.24 -14.86 -1.60
C ARG A 91 -11.46 -14.34 -0.39
N THR A 92 -10.90 -13.13 -0.48
CA THR A 92 -10.20 -12.49 0.65
C THR A 92 -11.12 -12.27 1.85
N ILE A 93 -12.33 -11.72 1.63
CA ILE A 93 -13.29 -11.49 2.72
C ILE A 93 -13.82 -12.80 3.30
N ARG A 94 -14.03 -13.83 2.47
CA ARG A 94 -14.38 -15.17 2.95
C ARG A 94 -13.29 -15.78 3.83
N ALA A 95 -12.03 -15.65 3.43
CA ALA A 95 -10.89 -16.10 4.24
C ALA A 95 -10.83 -15.33 5.58
N LYS A 96 -11.07 -14.01 5.57
CA LYS A 96 -11.17 -13.22 6.80
C LYS A 96 -12.30 -13.69 7.73
N LEU A 97 -13.48 -13.97 7.19
CA LEU A 97 -14.59 -14.54 7.97
C LEU A 97 -14.19 -15.89 8.58
N ALA A 98 -13.57 -16.77 7.80
CA ALA A 98 -13.12 -18.07 8.26
C ALA A 98 -12.10 -17.95 9.41
N ASN A 99 -11.09 -17.08 9.24
CA ASN A 99 -10.05 -16.83 10.23
C ASN A 99 -10.61 -16.19 11.51
N ALA A 100 -11.49 -15.20 11.38
CA ALA A 100 -12.15 -14.58 12.54
C ALA A 100 -13.01 -15.58 13.30
N ALA A 101 -13.80 -16.40 12.60
CA ALA A 101 -14.61 -17.44 13.22
C ALA A 101 -13.75 -18.53 13.89
N ALA A 102 -12.63 -18.94 13.25
CA ALA A 102 -11.69 -19.89 13.83
C ALA A 102 -11.05 -19.34 15.10
N GLY A 103 -10.57 -18.09 15.08
CA GLY A 103 -9.99 -17.43 16.25
C GLY A 103 -10.97 -17.32 17.42
N LEU A 104 -12.24 -17.00 17.15
CA LEU A 104 -13.29 -17.00 18.17
C LEU A 104 -13.58 -18.41 18.71
N ALA A 105 -13.65 -19.42 17.85
CA ALA A 105 -13.95 -20.79 18.26
C ALA A 105 -12.91 -21.39 19.21
N GLN A 106 -11.65 -20.92 19.15
CA GLN A 106 -10.58 -21.29 20.07
C GLN A 106 -10.76 -20.72 21.49
N GLN A 107 -11.66 -19.75 21.70
CA GLN A 107 -11.92 -19.12 23.01
C GLN A 107 -12.95 -19.88 23.86
N GLY A 108 -13.19 -21.17 23.58
CA GLY A 108 -14.11 -22.01 24.35
C GLY A 108 -15.57 -21.97 23.89
N ARG A 109 -16.52 -22.34 24.78
CA ARG A 109 -17.93 -22.55 24.42
C ARG A 109 -18.62 -21.29 23.89
N LEU A 110 -18.48 -20.16 24.60
CA LEU A 110 -19.05 -18.87 24.16
C LEU A 110 -18.42 -18.39 22.86
N GLY A 111 -17.12 -18.61 22.68
CA GLY A 111 -16.40 -18.31 21.45
C GLY A 111 -16.92 -19.10 20.24
N ARG A 112 -17.27 -20.38 20.43
CA ARG A 112 -17.92 -21.20 19.38
C ARG A 112 -19.31 -20.68 19.00
N LEU A 113 -20.10 -20.23 19.98
CA LEU A 113 -21.40 -19.60 19.70
C LEU A 113 -21.22 -18.28 18.94
N ALA A 114 -20.27 -17.45 19.34
CA ALA A 114 -19.93 -16.22 18.63
C ALA A 114 -19.44 -16.49 17.19
N ALA A 115 -18.63 -17.52 16.99
CA ALA A 115 -18.18 -17.95 15.67
C ALA A 115 -19.36 -18.40 14.78
N ALA A 116 -20.30 -19.17 15.34
CA ALA A 116 -21.52 -19.58 14.64
C ALA A 116 -22.38 -18.35 14.29
N ALA A 117 -22.59 -17.44 15.24
CA ALA A 117 -23.32 -16.19 15.01
C ALA A 117 -22.68 -15.34 13.91
N LEU A 118 -21.34 -15.23 13.88
CA LEU A 118 -20.61 -14.51 12.84
C LEU A 118 -20.81 -15.15 11.46
N ARG A 119 -20.74 -16.50 11.37
CA ARG A 119 -20.95 -17.26 10.13
C ARG A 119 -22.37 -17.14 9.58
N VAL A 120 -23.36 -16.84 10.41
CA VAL A 120 -24.75 -16.61 9.99
C VAL A 120 -25.00 -15.14 9.66
N THR A 121 -24.49 -14.23 10.50
CA THR A 121 -24.75 -12.79 10.39
C THR A 121 -24.04 -12.18 9.18
N VAL A 122 -22.77 -12.50 8.96
CA VAL A 122 -21.95 -11.89 7.89
C VAL A 122 -22.53 -12.14 6.49
N PRO A 123 -22.99 -13.36 6.12
CA PRO A 123 -23.65 -13.57 4.83
C PRO A 123 -24.93 -12.76 4.59
N ALA A 124 -25.65 -12.36 5.65
CA ALA A 124 -26.79 -11.44 5.53
C ALA A 124 -26.30 -10.03 5.16
N PHE A 125 -25.23 -9.56 5.82
CA PHE A 125 -24.56 -8.31 5.46
C PHE A 125 -23.99 -8.32 4.04
N TRP A 126 -23.50 -9.44 3.52
CA TRP A 126 -23.02 -9.51 2.13
C TRP A 126 -24.11 -9.26 1.08
N ARG A 127 -25.38 -9.57 1.41
CA ARG A 127 -26.51 -9.44 0.48
C ARG A 127 -27.34 -8.19 0.68
N SER A 128 -27.23 -7.51 1.83
CA SER A 128 -28.07 -6.36 2.16
C SER A 128 -27.30 -5.05 2.25
N ARG A 129 -27.55 -4.15 1.29
CA ARG A 129 -27.08 -2.76 1.33
C ARG A 129 -27.58 -2.02 2.57
N THR A 130 -28.81 -2.29 3.00
CA THR A 130 -29.41 -1.65 4.19
C THR A 130 -28.68 -2.03 5.46
N LEU A 131 -28.33 -3.31 5.65
CA LEU A 131 -27.56 -3.75 6.82
C LEU A 131 -26.17 -3.10 6.86
N ARG A 132 -25.45 -3.10 5.73
CA ARG A 132 -24.12 -2.48 5.64
C ARG A 132 -24.14 -0.98 5.93
N ARG A 133 -25.11 -0.25 5.35
CA ARG A 133 -25.30 1.18 5.63
C ARG A 133 -25.76 1.44 7.06
N GLY A 134 -26.56 0.54 7.64
CA GLY A 134 -26.97 0.60 9.04
C GLY A 134 -25.78 0.45 10.00
N LEU A 135 -24.86 -0.49 9.74
CA LEU A 135 -23.62 -0.64 10.50
C LEU A 135 -22.75 0.63 10.41
N LEU A 136 -22.57 1.17 9.20
CA LEU A 136 -21.83 2.42 9.01
C LEU A 136 -22.47 3.60 9.77
N ALA A 137 -23.80 3.71 9.74
CA ALA A 137 -24.53 4.75 10.46
C ALA A 137 -24.39 4.58 11.99
N LEU A 138 -24.48 3.35 12.49
CA LEU A 138 -24.28 3.03 13.91
C LEU A 138 -22.87 3.42 14.37
N GLU A 139 -21.83 3.01 13.62
CA GLU A 139 -20.46 3.39 13.96
C GLU A 139 -20.27 4.91 13.88
N THR A 140 -20.77 5.57 12.84
CA THR A 140 -20.65 7.04 12.70
C THR A 140 -21.39 7.79 13.82
N ARG A 141 -22.47 7.23 14.38
CA ARG A 141 -23.24 7.87 15.46
C ARG A 141 -22.64 7.69 16.86
N PHE A 142 -22.10 6.50 17.14
CA PHE A 142 -21.69 6.07 18.49
C PHE A 142 -20.19 5.84 18.65
N ARG A 143 -19.41 5.91 17.57
CA ARG A 143 -17.97 5.59 17.51
C ARG A 143 -17.20 6.74 16.85
N SER A 144 -17.51 7.96 17.25
CA SER A 144 -16.95 9.21 16.74
C SER A 144 -16.36 10.04 17.87
N PRO A 145 -15.24 9.58 18.48
CA PRO A 145 -14.51 10.39 19.45
C PRO A 145 -13.99 11.65 18.76
N ASP A 146 -13.66 12.66 19.57
CA ASP A 146 -13.23 13.96 19.10
C ASP A 146 -11.80 14.33 19.56
N PRO A 147 -10.80 13.45 19.35
CA PRO A 147 -9.47 13.65 19.89
C PRO A 147 -8.71 14.83 19.24
N HIS A 148 -9.21 15.40 18.15
CA HIS A 148 -8.58 16.53 17.45
C HIS A 148 -9.43 17.81 17.51
N ALA A 149 -10.34 17.93 18.50
CA ALA A 149 -11.27 19.06 18.60
C ALA A 149 -10.58 20.43 18.54
N ASP A 150 -9.52 20.60 19.33
CA ASP A 150 -8.67 21.80 19.39
C ASP A 150 -8.01 22.11 18.05
N VAL A 151 -7.57 21.09 17.30
CA VAL A 151 -6.97 21.25 15.97
C VAL A 151 -8.00 21.80 15.00
N PHE A 152 -9.20 21.21 14.96
CA PHE A 152 -10.29 21.67 14.11
C PHE A 152 -10.74 23.10 14.47
N GLU A 153 -10.79 23.44 15.76
CA GLU A 153 -11.19 24.77 16.25
C GLU A 153 -10.14 25.85 15.94
N ARG A 154 -8.86 25.53 16.13
CA ARG A 154 -7.71 26.42 15.89
C ARG A 154 -7.52 26.70 14.41
N HIS A 155 -7.55 25.67 13.57
CA HIS A 155 -7.17 25.78 12.16
C HIS A 155 -8.35 25.95 11.19
N ARG A 156 -9.56 25.59 11.63
CA ARG A 156 -10.82 25.71 10.86
C ARG A 156 -10.67 25.23 9.41
N PRO A 157 -10.29 23.96 9.17
CA PRO A 157 -10.06 23.46 7.83
C PRO A 157 -11.34 23.51 7.00
N ARG A 158 -11.20 23.85 5.71
CA ARG A 158 -12.30 23.82 4.74
C ARG A 158 -12.50 22.46 4.10
N LEU A 159 -11.47 21.61 4.16
CA LEU A 159 -11.48 20.26 3.62
C LEU A 159 -10.58 19.37 4.46
N VAL A 160 -10.99 18.12 4.63
CA VAL A 160 -10.18 17.05 5.22
C VAL A 160 -9.82 16.01 4.17
N VAL A 161 -8.55 15.62 4.09
CA VAL A 161 -8.08 14.57 3.18
C VAL A 161 -7.50 13.43 4.00
N THR A 162 -8.02 12.23 3.80
CA THR A 162 -7.53 10.99 4.43
C THR A 162 -7.06 10.00 3.38
N THR A 163 -6.49 8.89 3.85
CA THR A 163 -5.86 7.89 2.97
C THR A 163 -6.64 6.57 2.85
N SER A 164 -7.84 6.56 3.43
CA SER A 164 -8.85 5.53 3.22
C SER A 164 -10.24 6.08 3.58
N PRO A 165 -11.33 5.47 3.08
CA PRO A 165 -12.69 5.78 3.52
C PRO A 165 -13.00 5.14 4.89
N GLY A 166 -12.07 5.25 5.84
CA GLY A 166 -12.18 4.67 7.18
C GLY A 166 -11.89 3.16 7.25
N TRP A 167 -11.03 2.64 6.38
CA TRP A 167 -10.52 1.27 6.56
C TRP A 167 -9.57 1.20 7.74
N PHE A 168 -8.71 2.22 7.87
CA PHE A 168 -7.85 2.42 9.01
C PHE A 168 -8.57 3.26 10.07
N LEU A 169 -8.31 2.97 11.34
CA LEU A 169 -9.01 3.61 12.44
C LEU A 169 -8.79 5.13 12.46
N ALA A 170 -7.55 5.57 12.24
CA ALA A 170 -7.19 6.98 12.19
C ALA A 170 -8.04 7.74 11.16
N ASP A 171 -8.10 7.25 9.91
CA ASP A 171 -8.92 7.86 8.86
C ASP A 171 -10.41 7.85 9.24
N ALA A 172 -10.92 6.76 9.83
CA ALA A 172 -12.32 6.68 10.22
C ALA A 172 -12.67 7.74 11.27
N VAL A 173 -11.80 7.96 12.27
CA VAL A 173 -12.00 8.97 13.32
C VAL A 173 -11.94 10.37 12.73
N VAL A 174 -10.89 10.69 11.96
CA VAL A 174 -10.71 12.02 11.35
C VAL A 174 -11.87 12.38 10.41
N LEU A 175 -12.33 11.44 9.58
CA LEU A 175 -13.48 11.66 8.69
C LEU A 175 -14.79 11.85 9.47
N ARG A 176 -14.99 11.13 10.57
CA ARG A 176 -16.19 11.28 11.43
C ARG A 176 -16.19 12.63 12.16
N GLU A 177 -15.03 13.10 12.62
CA GLU A 177 -14.86 14.43 13.22
C GLU A 177 -15.16 15.54 12.21
N ALA A 178 -14.68 15.42 10.97
CA ALA A 178 -14.96 16.36 9.88
C ALA A 178 -16.47 16.44 9.59
N ARG A 179 -17.11 15.27 9.43
CA ARG A 179 -18.55 15.16 9.17
C ARG A 179 -19.40 15.82 10.24
N ARG A 180 -19.07 15.62 11.53
CA ARG A 180 -19.82 16.22 12.65
C ARG A 180 -19.75 17.75 12.64
N ARG A 181 -18.68 18.31 12.07
CA ARG A 181 -18.46 19.76 11.91
C ARG A 181 -18.98 20.32 10.59
N GLY A 182 -19.59 19.48 9.74
CA GLY A 182 -20.04 19.90 8.41
C GLY A 182 -18.88 20.24 7.46
N ILE A 183 -17.68 19.71 7.72
CA ILE A 183 -16.50 19.93 6.88
C ILE A 183 -16.45 18.81 5.83
N PRO A 184 -16.38 19.14 4.52
CA PRO A 184 -16.27 18.15 3.47
C PRO A 184 -14.93 17.41 3.52
N SER A 185 -14.89 16.25 2.89
CA SER A 185 -13.76 15.34 2.97
C SER A 185 -13.52 14.52 1.70
N VAL A 186 -12.25 14.23 1.44
CA VAL A 186 -11.76 13.39 0.34
C VAL A 186 -10.99 12.22 0.95
N ALA A 187 -11.21 11.00 0.46
CA ALA A 187 -10.43 9.83 0.86
C ALA A 187 -9.64 9.29 -0.34
N ALA A 188 -8.32 9.43 -0.33
CA ALA A 188 -7.44 8.92 -1.39
C ALA A 188 -6.89 7.53 -1.04
N VAL A 189 -7.30 6.50 -1.77
CA VAL A 189 -6.98 5.10 -1.46
C VAL A 189 -5.49 4.82 -1.60
N LEU A 190 -4.85 4.32 -0.52
CA LEU A 190 -3.40 4.02 -0.53
C LEU A 190 -2.95 2.81 -1.33
N GLY A 191 -3.84 1.89 -1.68
CA GLY A 191 -3.43 0.56 -2.11
C GLY A 191 -4.51 -0.15 -2.90
N TRP A 192 -4.08 -0.82 -3.98
CA TRP A 192 -4.95 -1.58 -4.87
C TRP A 192 -5.68 -2.76 -4.24
N ASP A 193 -5.12 -3.36 -3.20
CA ASP A 193 -5.78 -4.44 -2.47
C ASP A 193 -6.92 -3.91 -1.60
N ASN A 194 -6.87 -2.64 -1.20
CA ASN A 194 -7.68 -2.14 -0.11
C ASN A 194 -9.21 -2.31 -0.31
N PRO A 195 -9.79 -1.97 -1.49
CA PRO A 195 -11.23 -2.14 -1.73
C PRO A 195 -11.69 -3.59 -1.59
N THR A 196 -10.82 -4.55 -1.91
CA THR A 196 -11.17 -5.97 -1.88
C THR A 196 -10.77 -6.66 -0.58
N SER A 197 -9.88 -6.06 0.21
CA SER A 197 -9.24 -6.71 1.35
C SER A 197 -9.61 -6.12 2.71
N LYS A 198 -9.88 -4.81 2.86
CA LYS A 198 -10.02 -4.17 4.19
C LYS A 198 -11.41 -4.25 4.81
N GLY A 199 -12.38 -4.83 4.09
CA GLY A 199 -13.77 -4.88 4.52
C GLY A 199 -14.50 -3.56 4.24
N TYR A 200 -15.70 -3.41 4.77
CA TYR A 200 -16.59 -2.32 4.42
C TYR A 200 -16.05 -0.97 4.91
N ARG A 201 -16.43 0.12 4.23
CA ARG A 201 -15.95 1.47 4.54
C ARG A 201 -16.38 1.86 5.95
N GLY A 202 -15.51 2.58 6.66
CA GLY A 202 -15.74 3.04 8.04
C GLY A 202 -16.26 4.48 8.12
N ALA A 203 -16.21 5.24 7.03
CA ALA A 203 -16.74 6.60 6.97
C ALA A 203 -17.35 6.85 5.58
N ASP A 204 -18.05 7.99 5.44
CA ASP A 204 -18.77 8.36 4.22
C ASP A 204 -18.27 9.72 3.70
N PRO A 205 -17.03 9.78 3.14
CA PRO A 205 -16.46 11.02 2.62
C PRO A 205 -17.20 11.49 1.37
N GLU A 206 -17.13 12.78 1.05
CA GLU A 206 -17.76 13.39 -0.12
C GLU A 206 -17.22 12.79 -1.43
N THR A 207 -15.91 12.55 -1.50
CA THR A 207 -15.26 11.94 -2.67
C THR A 207 -14.29 10.85 -2.24
N ILE A 208 -14.22 9.75 -3.01
CA ILE A 208 -13.15 8.76 -2.90
C ILE A 208 -12.28 8.86 -4.15
N VAL A 209 -10.96 8.90 -3.97
CA VAL A 209 -10.00 8.88 -5.05
C VAL A 209 -9.36 7.49 -5.15
N ALA A 210 -9.49 6.86 -6.30
CA ALA A 210 -8.95 5.55 -6.63
C ALA A 210 -7.74 5.68 -7.56
N TRP A 211 -6.93 4.62 -7.67
CA TRP A 211 -5.80 4.63 -8.60
C TRP A 211 -6.28 4.57 -10.05
N SER A 212 -7.30 3.77 -10.32
CA SER A 212 -7.79 3.53 -11.67
C SER A 212 -9.30 3.45 -11.78
N GLN A 213 -9.81 3.47 -13.02
CA GLN A 213 -11.23 3.26 -13.29
C GLN A 213 -11.69 1.88 -12.80
N HIS A 214 -10.86 0.85 -12.94
CA HIS A 214 -11.15 -0.49 -12.42
C HIS A 214 -11.34 -0.46 -10.90
N MET A 215 -10.42 0.20 -10.19
CA MET A 215 -10.54 0.35 -8.74
C MET A 215 -11.74 1.22 -8.35
N ALA A 216 -12.07 2.25 -9.13
CA ALA A 216 -13.24 3.08 -8.90
C ALA A 216 -14.55 2.28 -8.98
N ASP A 217 -14.64 1.38 -9.96
CA ASP A 217 -15.78 0.47 -10.12
C ASP A 217 -15.85 -0.53 -8.95
N GLN A 218 -14.70 -1.06 -8.50
CA GLN A 218 -14.64 -1.92 -7.31
C GLN A 218 -15.11 -1.19 -6.05
N VAL A 219 -14.67 0.04 -5.83
CA VAL A 219 -15.09 0.85 -4.68
C VAL A 219 -16.61 1.07 -4.71
N ALA A 220 -17.15 1.46 -5.86
CA ALA A 220 -18.58 1.71 -6.01
C ALA A 220 -19.41 0.45 -5.73
N ALA A 221 -19.02 -0.68 -6.35
CA ALA A 221 -19.73 -1.95 -6.22
C ALA A 221 -19.61 -2.57 -4.82
N LEU A 222 -18.40 -2.69 -4.28
CA LEU A 222 -18.14 -3.44 -3.05
C LEU A 222 -18.50 -2.67 -1.77
N HIS A 223 -18.50 -1.34 -1.84
CA HIS A 223 -18.73 -0.49 -0.68
C HIS A 223 -20.09 0.18 -0.67
N ASP A 224 -20.98 -0.01 -1.65
CA ASP A 224 -22.25 0.75 -1.80
C ASP A 224 -22.01 2.27 -1.88
N PHE A 225 -20.98 2.69 -2.63
CA PHE A 225 -20.60 4.09 -2.78
C PHE A 225 -21.03 4.61 -4.16
N PRO A 226 -21.58 5.83 -4.29
CA PRO A 226 -21.99 6.36 -5.59
C PRO A 226 -20.81 6.49 -6.54
N ARG A 227 -20.93 5.96 -7.75
CA ARG A 227 -19.82 5.85 -8.70
C ARG A 227 -19.32 7.22 -9.18
N GLU A 228 -20.22 8.17 -9.32
CA GLU A 228 -19.98 9.56 -9.68
C GLU A 228 -19.14 10.32 -8.63
N ARG A 229 -19.12 9.82 -7.39
CA ARG A 229 -18.29 10.34 -6.29
C ARG A 229 -16.96 9.61 -6.16
N VAL A 230 -16.63 8.69 -7.10
CA VAL A 230 -15.33 8.02 -7.16
C VAL A 230 -14.55 8.52 -8.37
N GLN A 231 -13.39 9.12 -8.13
CA GLN A 231 -12.53 9.69 -9.15
C GLN A 231 -11.25 8.87 -9.27
N ALA A 232 -10.72 8.68 -10.48
CA ALA A 232 -9.47 7.97 -10.70
C ALA A 232 -8.37 8.97 -11.08
N THR A 233 -7.29 9.03 -10.30
CA THR A 233 -6.20 10.00 -10.53
C THR A 233 -4.88 9.36 -10.91
N GLY A 234 -4.74 8.03 -10.82
CA GLY A 234 -3.45 7.36 -10.83
C GLY A 234 -2.83 7.29 -9.43
N VAL A 235 -1.55 6.96 -9.37
CA VAL A 235 -0.79 6.80 -8.13
C VAL A 235 0.29 7.89 -8.06
N PRO A 236 0.15 8.90 -7.17
CA PRO A 236 1.08 10.04 -7.11
C PRO A 236 2.55 9.66 -7.00
N HIS A 237 2.88 8.69 -6.14
CA HIS A 237 4.26 8.25 -5.95
C HIS A 237 4.76 7.29 -7.05
N PHE A 238 3.95 6.99 -8.08
CA PHE A 238 4.41 6.29 -9.30
C PHE A 238 4.74 7.26 -10.43
N ASP A 239 4.54 8.57 -10.25
CA ASP A 239 4.79 9.56 -11.29
C ASP A 239 6.26 9.56 -11.76
N LEU A 240 7.20 9.20 -10.87
CA LEU A 240 8.63 9.09 -11.20
C LEU A 240 8.93 8.06 -12.31
N TYR A 241 8.07 7.06 -12.53
CA TYR A 241 8.25 6.05 -13.59
C TYR A 241 8.03 6.60 -15.00
N ARG A 242 7.41 7.78 -15.13
CA ARG A 242 7.08 8.40 -16.41
C ARG A 242 7.75 9.77 -16.61
N ARG A 243 8.18 10.40 -15.53
CA ARG A 243 8.88 11.70 -15.58
C ARG A 243 10.36 11.49 -15.94
N PRO A 244 10.85 12.10 -17.04
CA PRO A 244 12.26 12.02 -17.41
C PRO A 244 13.18 12.52 -16.29
N GLY A 245 14.35 11.88 -16.13
CA GLY A 245 15.39 12.31 -15.19
C GLY A 245 15.09 12.06 -13.70
N GLN A 246 13.98 11.41 -13.34
CA GLN A 246 13.67 11.11 -11.94
C GLN A 246 14.32 9.83 -11.42
N LEU A 247 14.61 8.87 -12.31
CA LEU A 247 15.31 7.62 -11.97
C LEU A 247 16.79 7.72 -12.30
N LEU A 248 17.60 6.97 -11.56
CA LEU A 248 19.03 6.83 -11.85
C LEU A 248 19.21 6.07 -13.16
N ASP A 249 20.20 6.45 -13.96
CA ASP A 249 20.67 5.60 -15.05
C ASP A 249 21.32 4.32 -14.52
N ARG A 250 21.50 3.34 -15.42
CA ARG A 250 21.99 2.00 -15.07
C ARG A 250 23.40 2.07 -14.48
N GLU A 251 24.30 2.85 -15.07
CA GLU A 251 25.70 2.94 -14.65
C GLU A 251 25.82 3.51 -13.24
N THR A 252 25.11 4.61 -12.98
CA THR A 252 25.05 5.26 -11.66
C THR A 252 24.45 4.33 -10.61
N LEU A 253 23.35 3.65 -10.94
CA LEU A 253 22.73 2.68 -10.03
C LEU A 253 23.70 1.54 -9.71
N PHE A 254 24.30 0.94 -10.74
CA PHE A 254 25.15 -0.24 -10.59
C PHE A 254 26.41 0.10 -9.81
N ALA A 255 27.04 1.24 -10.08
CA ALA A 255 28.17 1.73 -9.31
C ALA A 255 27.83 1.92 -7.81
N ARG A 256 26.63 2.44 -7.49
CA ARG A 256 26.19 2.62 -6.08
C ARG A 256 26.04 1.29 -5.33
N PHE A 257 25.65 0.23 -6.02
CA PHE A 257 25.47 -1.09 -5.44
C PHE A 257 26.70 -2.01 -5.60
N GLY A 258 27.74 -1.56 -6.31
CA GLY A 258 28.90 -2.40 -6.65
C GLY A 258 28.56 -3.53 -7.62
N LEU A 259 27.56 -3.33 -8.49
CA LEU A 259 27.08 -4.31 -9.46
C LEU A 259 27.86 -4.20 -10.78
N ASP A 260 27.99 -5.34 -11.46
CA ASP A 260 28.60 -5.39 -12.80
C ASP A 260 27.56 -5.06 -13.88
N PRO A 261 27.74 -3.99 -14.70
CA PRO A 261 26.76 -3.58 -15.70
C PRO A 261 26.54 -4.63 -16.81
N ALA A 262 27.49 -5.53 -17.05
CA ALA A 262 27.41 -6.58 -18.06
C ALA A 262 26.51 -7.76 -17.60
N ARG A 263 26.35 -7.95 -16.29
CA ARG A 263 25.56 -9.05 -15.72
C ARG A 263 24.08 -8.73 -15.67
N LYS A 264 23.27 -9.78 -15.80
CA LYS A 264 21.82 -9.73 -15.62
C LYS A 264 21.46 -9.48 -14.16
N LEU A 265 20.46 -8.63 -13.90
CA LEU A 265 20.05 -8.26 -12.54
C LEU A 265 18.72 -8.93 -12.17
N VAL A 266 18.77 -9.83 -11.18
CA VAL A 266 17.59 -10.33 -10.48
C VAL A 266 17.38 -9.48 -9.22
N VAL A 267 16.18 -8.93 -9.04
CA VAL A 267 15.81 -8.23 -7.80
C VAL A 267 14.85 -9.11 -7.02
N PHE A 268 15.17 -9.43 -5.78
CA PHE A 268 14.23 -10.08 -4.86
C PHE A 268 13.70 -9.08 -3.84
N ALA A 269 12.43 -8.69 -3.99
CA ALA A 269 11.71 -7.89 -3.00
C ALA A 269 11.13 -8.80 -1.92
N THR A 270 11.74 -8.77 -0.74
CA THR A 270 11.36 -9.61 0.40
C THR A 270 9.93 -9.33 0.87
N SER A 271 9.26 -10.35 1.41
CA SER A 271 8.03 -10.17 2.17
C SER A 271 8.32 -9.59 3.54
N THR A 272 7.27 -9.16 4.23
CA THR A 272 7.36 -8.92 5.68
C THR A 272 7.78 -10.21 6.40
N PRO A 273 8.50 -10.14 7.54
CA PRO A 273 8.86 -11.33 8.33
C PRO A 273 7.66 -12.22 8.72
N SER A 274 6.48 -11.60 8.88
CA SER A 274 5.22 -12.31 9.15
C SER A 274 4.56 -12.91 7.92
N GLY A 275 4.86 -12.40 6.72
CA GLY A 275 4.27 -12.85 5.46
C GLY A 275 5.04 -13.97 4.78
N LEU A 276 6.35 -14.05 5.02
CA LEU A 276 7.18 -15.21 4.70
C LEU A 276 8.18 -15.41 5.83
N GLY A 277 8.12 -16.58 6.48
CA GLY A 277 8.93 -16.86 7.67
C GLY A 277 10.43 -17.05 7.41
N ASP A 278 10.85 -17.18 6.15
CA ASP A 278 12.27 -17.29 5.77
C ASP A 278 12.54 -16.71 4.36
N ASN A 279 12.62 -15.39 4.28
CA ASN A 279 13.10 -14.71 3.06
C ASN A 279 14.55 -15.09 2.71
N THR A 280 15.38 -15.48 3.69
CA THR A 280 16.79 -15.83 3.44
C THR A 280 16.90 -17.11 2.62
N ALA A 281 16.01 -18.09 2.84
CA ALA A 281 15.99 -19.31 2.05
C ALA A 281 15.68 -19.07 0.57
N VAL A 282 14.77 -18.13 0.27
CA VAL A 282 14.48 -17.73 -1.12
C VAL A 282 15.70 -17.09 -1.75
N ALA A 283 16.30 -16.09 -1.07
CA ALA A 283 17.49 -15.40 -1.58
C ALA A 283 18.65 -16.38 -1.82
N ARG A 284 18.88 -17.31 -0.90
CA ARG A 284 19.89 -18.36 -1.03
C ARG A 284 19.62 -19.28 -2.22
N SER A 285 18.37 -19.70 -2.44
CA SER A 285 18.05 -20.54 -3.61
C SER A 285 18.32 -19.85 -4.94
N ILE A 286 18.11 -18.53 -5.02
CA ILE A 286 18.44 -17.76 -6.22
C ILE A 286 19.97 -17.65 -6.36
N GLU A 287 20.67 -17.35 -5.26
CA GLU A 287 22.13 -17.25 -5.22
C GLU A 287 22.83 -18.56 -5.65
N GLU A 288 22.40 -19.71 -5.11
CA GLU A 288 22.94 -21.02 -5.47
C GLU A 288 22.74 -21.33 -6.97
N ALA A 289 21.63 -20.87 -7.55
CA ALA A 289 21.36 -21.01 -8.98
C ALA A 289 22.22 -20.08 -9.85
N ILE A 290 22.58 -18.90 -9.35
CA ILE A 290 23.55 -18.01 -9.99
C ILE A 290 24.96 -18.62 -9.91
N ALA A 291 25.40 -19.02 -8.70
CA ALA A 291 26.73 -19.56 -8.46
C ALA A 291 27.00 -20.86 -9.23
N SER A 292 25.97 -21.69 -9.45
CA SER A 292 26.08 -22.91 -10.29
C SER A 292 26.05 -22.64 -11.80
N GLY A 293 25.82 -21.39 -12.23
CA GLY A 293 25.65 -21.03 -13.64
C GLY A 293 24.27 -21.39 -14.23
N THR A 294 23.34 -21.90 -13.43
CA THR A 294 21.97 -22.26 -13.87
C THR A 294 21.19 -21.04 -14.39
N LEU A 295 21.46 -19.86 -13.83
CA LEU A 295 20.88 -18.58 -14.26
C LEU A 295 21.81 -17.76 -15.17
N GLY A 296 22.88 -18.37 -15.70
CA GLY A 296 23.88 -17.68 -16.51
C GLY A 296 24.64 -16.61 -15.72
N ASP A 297 25.10 -15.58 -16.43
CA ASP A 297 25.86 -14.46 -15.85
C ASP A 297 24.90 -13.43 -15.23
N ALA A 298 24.44 -13.75 -14.02
CA ALA A 298 23.48 -12.95 -13.26
C ALA A 298 24.04 -12.51 -11.90
N GLN A 299 23.36 -11.55 -11.28
CA GLN A 299 23.62 -11.07 -9.93
C GLN A 299 22.28 -10.76 -9.24
N LEU A 300 22.29 -10.77 -7.91
CA LEU A 300 21.10 -10.66 -7.08
C LEU A 300 21.16 -9.43 -6.17
N VAL A 301 20.15 -8.57 -6.28
CA VAL A 301 19.85 -7.56 -5.24
C VAL A 301 18.68 -8.04 -4.39
N VAL A 302 18.89 -8.17 -3.09
CA VAL A 302 17.83 -8.47 -2.12
C VAL A 302 17.33 -7.17 -1.50
N ARG A 303 16.11 -6.76 -1.84
CA ARG A 303 15.44 -5.57 -1.32
C ARG A 303 14.70 -5.91 -0.03
N VAL A 304 15.19 -5.37 1.08
CA VAL A 304 14.62 -5.61 2.41
C VAL A 304 13.33 -4.80 2.60
N HIS A 305 12.27 -5.46 3.05
CA HIS A 305 11.01 -4.78 3.34
C HIS A 305 11.17 -3.85 4.56
N PRO A 306 10.64 -2.61 4.54
CA PRO A 306 10.66 -1.71 5.71
C PRO A 306 10.11 -2.30 7.02
N PHE A 307 9.26 -3.34 6.96
CA PHE A 307 8.71 -3.98 8.16
C PHE A 307 9.70 -4.84 8.92
N TYR A 308 10.93 -5.03 8.42
CA TYR A 308 12.05 -5.56 9.19
C TYR A 308 12.49 -4.64 10.34
N PHE A 309 12.12 -3.36 10.30
CA PHE A 309 12.52 -2.37 11.29
C PHE A 309 11.35 -2.02 12.19
N ARG A 310 11.32 -2.65 13.37
CA ARG A 310 10.30 -2.46 14.41
C ARG A 310 10.95 -2.56 15.78
N THR A 311 10.41 -1.83 16.74
CA THR A 311 10.87 -1.87 18.13
C THR A 311 10.55 -3.22 18.78
N GLY A 312 11.56 -3.89 19.34
CA GLY A 312 11.37 -5.05 20.22
C GLY A 312 11.11 -6.40 19.54
N GLU A 313 11.30 -6.51 18.23
CA GLU A 313 11.15 -7.77 17.48
C GLU A 313 12.45 -8.11 16.73
N ASP A 314 12.99 -9.32 16.91
CA ASP A 314 13.99 -9.86 16.00
C ASP A 314 13.29 -10.31 14.71
N THR A 315 13.52 -9.55 13.65
CA THR A 315 12.91 -9.77 12.34
C THR A 315 13.73 -10.72 11.45
N GLY A 316 14.90 -11.19 11.93
CA GLY A 316 15.76 -12.10 11.20
C GLY A 316 16.57 -11.44 10.09
N ILE A 317 16.71 -10.10 10.08
CA ILE A 317 17.53 -9.38 9.08
C ILE A 317 19.00 -9.82 9.11
N GLY A 318 19.51 -10.26 10.27
CA GLY A 318 20.89 -10.74 10.41
C GLY A 318 21.21 -11.89 9.47
N SER A 319 20.26 -12.80 9.21
CA SER A 319 20.44 -13.91 8.26
C SER A 319 20.63 -13.43 6.82
N LEU A 320 19.95 -12.36 6.43
CA LEU A 320 20.10 -11.74 5.10
C LEU A 320 21.45 -11.01 4.98
N ARG A 321 21.87 -10.28 6.04
CA ARG A 321 23.20 -9.66 6.07
C ARG A 321 24.32 -10.69 5.95
N ALA A 322 24.20 -11.76 6.73
CA ALA A 322 25.18 -12.85 6.72
C ALA A 322 25.22 -13.58 5.37
N LEU A 323 24.11 -13.66 4.63
CA LEU A 323 24.08 -14.19 3.27
C LEU A 323 24.85 -13.27 2.32
N ALA A 324 24.54 -11.97 2.33
CA ALA A 324 25.20 -10.97 1.48
C ALA A 324 26.72 -10.84 1.76
N GLU A 325 27.16 -11.05 3.01
CA GLU A 325 28.58 -11.05 3.37
C GLU A 325 29.33 -12.29 2.85
N ARG A 326 28.66 -13.42 2.68
CA ARG A 326 29.29 -14.70 2.29
C ARG A 326 29.21 -15.00 0.80
N CYS A 327 28.21 -14.47 0.12
CA CYS A 327 27.92 -14.80 -1.27
C CYS A 327 28.28 -13.64 -2.19
N GLU A 328 29.21 -13.87 -3.12
CA GLU A 328 29.71 -12.86 -4.07
C GLU A 328 28.61 -12.19 -4.88
N HIS A 329 27.59 -12.97 -5.28
CA HIS A 329 26.53 -12.51 -6.18
C HIS A 329 25.39 -11.77 -5.49
N VAL A 330 25.46 -11.54 -4.17
CA VAL A 330 24.35 -11.01 -3.37
C VAL A 330 24.66 -9.64 -2.80
N THR A 331 23.90 -8.65 -3.24
CA THR A 331 23.90 -7.30 -2.67
C THR A 331 22.61 -7.05 -1.90
N LEU A 332 22.71 -6.52 -0.68
CA LEU A 332 21.55 -6.18 0.13
C LEU A 332 21.17 -4.71 -0.04
N ASP A 333 19.93 -4.42 -0.44
CA ASP A 333 19.36 -3.07 -0.39
C ASP A 333 18.49 -2.92 0.86
N VAL A 334 19.01 -2.15 1.83
CA VAL A 334 18.33 -1.88 3.10
C VAL A 334 17.70 -0.48 3.06
N PRO A 335 16.37 -0.34 3.21
CA PRO A 335 15.74 0.97 3.28
C PRO A 335 16.20 1.73 4.52
N GLU A 336 16.38 3.04 4.34
CA GLU A 336 16.45 3.98 5.44
C GLU A 336 15.06 4.13 6.08
N ILE A 337 15.00 4.10 7.40
CA ILE A 337 13.76 4.23 8.17
C ILE A 337 13.83 5.53 8.96
N LEU A 338 12.98 6.49 8.58
CA LEU A 338 12.97 7.83 9.17
C LEU A 338 12.31 7.85 10.55
N SER A 339 11.29 7.01 10.76
CA SER A 339 10.55 6.96 12.01
C SER A 339 10.12 5.54 12.38
N LEU A 340 10.19 5.25 13.68
CA LEU A 340 9.60 4.06 14.27
C LEU A 340 8.15 4.31 14.76
N ARG A 341 7.74 5.58 14.91
CA ARG A 341 6.37 5.99 15.25
C ARG A 341 5.47 6.03 14.02
N MET A 342 5.99 6.54 12.90
CA MET A 342 5.32 6.48 11.60
C MET A 342 5.76 5.21 10.85
N ARG A 343 4.95 4.14 10.91
CA ARG A 343 5.36 2.83 10.38
C ARG A 343 5.63 2.87 8.87
N SER A 344 6.72 2.24 8.45
CA SER A 344 7.19 2.19 7.04
C SER A 344 7.46 3.57 6.45
N ASP A 345 7.96 4.51 7.26
CA ASP A 345 8.35 5.84 6.80
C ASP A 345 9.77 5.81 6.22
N VAL A 346 9.85 5.98 4.90
CA VAL A 346 11.09 5.96 4.10
C VAL A 346 11.22 7.27 3.34
N PRO A 347 12.44 7.79 3.12
CA PRO A 347 12.63 9.04 2.40
C PRO A 347 12.25 8.91 0.92
N HIS A 348 11.98 10.04 0.24
CA HIS A 348 11.71 10.03 -1.20
C HIS A 348 12.87 9.43 -2.03
N SER A 349 14.12 9.54 -1.55
CA SER A 349 15.27 8.89 -2.16
C SER A 349 15.16 7.36 -2.22
N ASP A 350 14.36 6.75 -1.33
CA ASP A 350 14.06 5.31 -1.36
C ASP A 350 13.13 4.95 -2.53
N ASP A 351 12.17 5.81 -2.88
CA ASP A 351 11.33 5.63 -4.08
C ASP A 351 12.16 5.68 -5.35
N VAL A 352 13.09 6.65 -5.45
CA VAL A 352 14.03 6.74 -6.57
C VAL A 352 14.92 5.49 -6.62
N ARG A 353 15.44 5.02 -5.49
CA ARG A 353 16.29 3.83 -5.41
C ARG A 353 15.55 2.56 -5.83
N LEU A 354 14.38 2.28 -5.24
CA LEU A 354 13.55 1.13 -5.60
C LEU A 354 13.12 1.22 -7.07
N GLY A 355 12.67 2.40 -7.51
CA GLY A 355 12.23 2.61 -8.87
C GLY A 355 13.34 2.39 -9.90
N SER A 356 14.57 2.80 -9.58
CA SER A 356 15.74 2.55 -10.43
C SER A 356 16.11 1.07 -10.45
N LEU A 357 16.06 0.37 -9.31
CA LEU A 357 16.25 -1.09 -9.26
C LEU A 357 15.23 -1.82 -10.15
N LEU A 358 13.96 -1.45 -10.07
CA LEU A 358 12.92 -2.02 -10.93
C LEU A 358 13.16 -1.65 -12.40
N ALA A 359 13.51 -0.40 -12.68
CA ALA A 359 13.70 0.06 -14.06
C ALA A 359 14.88 -0.62 -14.77
N HIS A 360 15.85 -1.17 -14.03
CA HIS A 360 17.05 -1.79 -14.58
C HIS A 360 17.18 -3.29 -14.28
N CYS A 361 16.23 -3.90 -13.58
CA CYS A 361 16.24 -5.35 -13.38
C CYS A 361 15.84 -6.10 -14.65
N ASP A 362 16.34 -7.31 -14.81
CA ASP A 362 15.89 -8.25 -15.83
C ASP A 362 14.70 -9.07 -15.33
N VAL A 363 14.65 -9.41 -14.03
CA VAL A 363 13.53 -10.12 -13.39
C VAL A 363 13.28 -9.60 -11.98
N LEU A 364 12.02 -9.33 -11.64
CA LEU A 364 11.58 -9.10 -10.26
C LEU A 364 11.04 -10.40 -9.66
N VAL A 365 11.60 -10.82 -8.53
CA VAL A 365 11.04 -11.86 -7.66
C VAL A 365 10.39 -11.18 -6.46
N ASN A 366 9.16 -11.55 -6.12
CA ASN A 366 8.51 -11.04 -4.90
C ASN A 366 7.53 -12.05 -4.30
N VAL A 367 6.98 -11.71 -3.13
CA VAL A 367 5.95 -12.51 -2.45
C VAL A 367 4.61 -11.80 -2.55
N PHE A 368 3.97 -11.86 -3.73
CA PHE A 368 2.64 -11.29 -3.99
C PHE A 368 2.50 -9.80 -3.64
N SER A 369 3.53 -9.00 -3.94
CA SER A 369 3.67 -7.62 -3.51
C SER A 369 3.11 -6.59 -4.51
N THR A 370 2.83 -5.37 -4.03
CA THR A 370 2.51 -4.20 -4.86
C THR A 370 3.63 -3.84 -5.85
N THR A 371 4.88 -4.22 -5.56
CA THR A 371 6.02 -4.01 -6.47
C THR A 371 5.80 -4.69 -7.84
N THR A 372 4.88 -5.64 -7.93
CA THR A 372 4.39 -6.22 -9.20
C THR A 372 3.79 -5.17 -10.13
N VAL A 373 2.95 -4.27 -9.59
CA VAL A 373 2.30 -3.22 -10.37
C VAL A 373 3.33 -2.22 -10.88
N GLU A 374 4.32 -1.88 -10.03
CA GLU A 374 5.44 -1.01 -10.36
C GLU A 374 6.33 -1.61 -11.47
N ALA A 375 6.70 -2.88 -11.32
CA ALA A 375 7.44 -3.64 -12.34
C ALA A 375 6.68 -3.68 -13.67
N PHE A 376 5.37 -3.90 -13.64
CA PHE A 376 4.54 -3.92 -14.85
C PHE A 376 4.48 -2.56 -15.56
N LEU A 377 4.46 -1.45 -14.80
CA LEU A 377 4.53 -0.10 -15.39
C LEU A 377 5.84 0.13 -16.16
N LEU A 378 6.92 -0.53 -15.72
CA LEU A 378 8.26 -0.49 -16.31
C LEU A 378 8.53 -1.65 -17.29
N ASP A 379 7.50 -2.45 -17.59
CA ASP A 379 7.58 -3.68 -18.39
C ASP A 379 8.66 -4.69 -17.94
N ARG A 380 8.64 -4.99 -16.65
CA ARG A 380 9.56 -5.94 -16.03
C ARG A 380 8.84 -7.24 -15.68
N PRO A 381 9.38 -8.41 -16.07
CA PRO A 381 8.77 -9.69 -15.74
C PRO A 381 8.84 -9.96 -14.25
N VAL A 382 7.82 -10.66 -13.74
CA VAL A 382 7.65 -10.92 -12.31
C VAL A 382 7.43 -12.40 -12.04
N VAL A 383 8.14 -12.92 -11.03
CA VAL A 383 7.93 -14.27 -10.46
C VAL A 383 7.46 -14.16 -9.02
N PHE A 384 6.36 -14.83 -8.71
CA PHE A 384 5.85 -14.96 -7.33
C PHE A 384 6.44 -16.17 -6.63
N VAL A 385 6.94 -15.95 -5.42
CA VAL A 385 7.31 -17.03 -4.50
C VAL A 385 6.05 -17.58 -3.86
N GLY A 386 5.68 -18.82 -4.20
CA GLY A 386 4.53 -19.53 -3.66
C GLY A 386 4.92 -20.54 -2.59
N GLY A 387 5.39 -21.73 -2.98
CA GLY A 387 5.51 -22.86 -2.04
C GLY A 387 6.81 -22.88 -1.26
N TRP A 388 6.96 -21.93 -0.35
CA TRP A 388 8.07 -21.86 0.59
C TRP A 388 7.57 -22.10 2.01
N GLN A 389 7.56 -23.37 2.44
CA GLN A 389 7.25 -23.75 3.82
C GLN A 389 8.53 -24.04 4.58
N ARG A 390 8.63 -23.53 5.81
CA ARG A 390 9.74 -23.83 6.70
C ARG A 390 9.61 -25.25 7.24
N PRO A 391 10.59 -26.15 7.01
CA PRO A 391 10.55 -27.50 7.57
C PRO A 391 10.54 -27.52 9.10
N ASP A 392 11.17 -26.52 9.72
CA ASP A 392 11.28 -26.36 11.17
C ASP A 392 10.07 -25.65 11.82
N ARG A 393 9.16 -25.10 11.01
CA ARG A 393 7.88 -24.52 11.45
C ARG A 393 6.73 -25.04 10.55
N PRO A 394 6.42 -26.34 10.62
CA PRO A 394 5.28 -26.90 9.88
C PRO A 394 3.99 -26.19 10.32
N GLY A 395 3.24 -25.65 9.35
CA GLY A 395 2.01 -24.87 9.59
C GLY A 395 2.17 -23.35 9.65
N GLY A 396 3.36 -22.80 9.35
CA GLY A 396 3.54 -21.36 9.07
C GLY A 396 2.74 -20.89 7.83
N PRO A 397 2.59 -19.57 7.62
CA PRO A 397 1.87 -19.03 6.47
C PRO A 397 2.53 -19.51 5.17
N ASP A 398 1.76 -20.15 4.30
CA ASP A 398 2.18 -20.52 2.96
C ASP A 398 1.89 -19.35 2.02
N PRO A 399 2.88 -18.78 1.32
CA PRO A 399 2.62 -17.67 0.41
C PRO A 399 1.56 -17.98 -0.66
N ARG A 400 1.33 -19.25 -1.02
CA ARG A 400 0.23 -19.65 -1.91
C ARG A 400 -1.16 -19.26 -1.37
N ASP A 401 -1.31 -19.04 -0.08
CA ASP A 401 -2.55 -18.50 0.50
C ASP A 401 -2.89 -17.10 -0.06
N TYR A 402 -1.87 -16.32 -0.44
CA TYR A 402 -2.05 -15.01 -1.07
C TYR A 402 -2.53 -15.12 -2.52
N ALA A 403 -2.24 -16.22 -3.23
CA ALA A 403 -2.75 -16.43 -4.60
C ALA A 403 -4.28 -16.44 -4.65
N GLY A 404 -4.93 -16.74 -3.52
CA GLY A 404 -6.38 -16.66 -3.38
C GLY A 404 -6.94 -15.26 -3.17
N TYR A 405 -6.12 -14.22 -3.04
CA TYR A 405 -6.64 -12.88 -2.78
C TYR A 405 -7.30 -12.30 -4.02
N THR A 406 -8.43 -11.61 -3.80
CA THR A 406 -9.32 -11.18 -4.89
C THR A 406 -8.63 -10.27 -5.91
N HIS A 407 -7.77 -9.36 -5.46
CA HIS A 407 -7.00 -8.48 -6.36
C HIS A 407 -5.88 -9.21 -7.11
N LEU A 408 -5.34 -10.30 -6.56
CA LEU A 408 -4.28 -11.11 -7.19
C LEU A 408 -4.84 -12.17 -8.15
N ARG A 409 -6.07 -12.62 -7.90
CA ARG A 409 -6.69 -13.70 -8.66
C ARG A 409 -6.72 -13.43 -10.16
N GLY A 410 -7.15 -12.23 -10.55
CA GLY A 410 -7.32 -11.88 -11.95
C GLY A 410 -5.99 -11.90 -12.73
N LEU A 411 -4.89 -11.45 -12.13
CA LEU A 411 -3.59 -11.48 -12.82
C LEU A 411 -3.00 -12.89 -12.89
N ILE A 412 -3.19 -13.70 -11.84
CA ILE A 412 -2.68 -15.08 -11.78
C ILE A 412 -3.45 -15.98 -12.75
N GLU A 413 -4.79 -15.92 -12.74
CA GLU A 413 -5.63 -16.73 -13.64
C GLU A 413 -5.42 -16.36 -15.11
N ALA A 414 -5.09 -15.11 -15.40
CA ALA A 414 -4.75 -14.67 -16.75
C ALA A 414 -3.34 -15.08 -17.21
N GLY A 415 -2.49 -15.58 -16.29
CA GLY A 415 -1.10 -15.93 -16.58
C GLY A 415 -0.16 -14.72 -16.68
N ALA A 416 -0.54 -13.54 -16.16
CA ALA A 416 0.32 -12.34 -16.24
C ALA A 416 1.57 -12.44 -15.36
N VAL A 417 1.61 -13.39 -14.43
CA VAL A 417 2.72 -13.70 -13.53
C VAL A 417 2.87 -15.21 -13.41
N ARG A 418 4.10 -15.67 -13.17
CA ARG A 418 4.39 -17.07 -12.87
C ARG A 418 4.48 -17.25 -11.36
N VAL A 419 3.80 -18.26 -10.83
CA VAL A 419 3.82 -18.59 -9.39
C VAL A 419 4.66 -19.82 -9.17
N ALA A 420 5.83 -19.64 -8.57
CA ALA A 420 6.75 -20.73 -8.24
C ALA A 420 6.19 -21.58 -7.10
N ALA A 421 5.91 -22.85 -7.39
CA ALA A 421 5.37 -23.79 -6.41
C ALA A 421 6.43 -24.34 -5.44
N ASP A 422 7.71 -24.19 -5.76
CA ASP A 422 8.87 -24.70 -5.01
C ASP A 422 10.16 -23.98 -5.51
N PRO A 423 11.33 -24.26 -4.90
CA PRO A 423 12.61 -23.67 -5.32
C PRO A 423 13.03 -23.98 -6.77
N ALA A 424 12.74 -25.17 -7.29
CA ALA A 424 13.11 -25.55 -8.64
C ALA A 424 12.29 -24.76 -9.68
N ALA A 425 10.99 -24.67 -9.47
CA ALA A 425 10.09 -23.86 -10.28
C ALA A 425 10.46 -22.37 -10.24
N LEU A 426 10.92 -21.87 -9.08
CA LEU A 426 11.41 -20.49 -8.95
C LEU A 426 12.57 -20.23 -9.90
N VAL A 427 13.61 -21.06 -9.86
CA VAL A 427 14.80 -20.95 -10.71
C VAL A 427 14.42 -21.09 -12.19
N GLU A 428 13.56 -22.04 -12.54
CA GLU A 428 13.10 -22.23 -13.91
C GLU A 428 12.36 -21.01 -14.47
N HIS A 429 11.47 -20.42 -13.67
CA HIS A 429 10.72 -19.22 -14.07
C HIS A 429 11.63 -18.00 -14.21
N ILE A 430 12.62 -17.83 -13.32
CA ILE A 430 13.62 -16.75 -13.44
C ILE A 430 14.41 -16.92 -14.74
N ARG A 431 14.95 -18.12 -14.98
CA ARG A 431 15.71 -18.44 -16.20
C ARG A 431 14.91 -18.13 -17.46
N SER A 432 13.64 -18.56 -17.50
CA SER A 432 12.77 -18.32 -18.66
C SER A 432 12.69 -16.83 -19.04
N TYR A 433 12.61 -15.95 -18.04
CA TYR A 433 12.55 -14.50 -18.27
C TYR A 433 13.91 -13.85 -18.52
N LEU A 434 15.00 -14.44 -18.00
CA LEU A 434 16.36 -14.01 -18.36
C LEU A 434 16.67 -14.34 -19.82
N ASP A 435 16.17 -15.48 -20.31
CA ASP A 435 16.31 -15.93 -21.70
C ASP A 435 15.40 -15.13 -22.65
N ASP A 436 14.14 -14.91 -22.27
CA ASP A 436 13.17 -14.15 -23.04
C ASP A 436 12.31 -13.22 -22.14
N PRO A 437 12.66 -11.92 -22.05
CA PRO A 437 11.89 -10.96 -21.24
C PRO A 437 10.54 -10.57 -21.89
N SER A 438 10.28 -10.97 -23.15
CA SER A 438 9.05 -10.64 -23.87
C SER A 438 7.86 -11.52 -23.50
N LEU A 439 8.11 -12.67 -22.87
CA LEU A 439 7.08 -13.59 -22.38
C LEU A 439 6.03 -12.85 -21.56
N GLU A 440 4.75 -13.00 -21.90
CA GLU A 440 3.60 -12.36 -21.23
C GLU A 440 3.59 -10.81 -21.17
N ARG A 441 4.43 -10.11 -21.95
CA ARG A 441 4.51 -8.63 -22.01
C ARG A 441 3.16 -7.93 -22.17
N ASP A 442 2.33 -8.40 -23.10
CA ASP A 442 1.02 -7.80 -23.37
C ASP A 442 0.08 -7.86 -22.16
N LEU A 443 0.15 -8.94 -21.38
CA LEU A 443 -0.62 -9.07 -20.14
C LEU A 443 -0.09 -8.10 -19.09
N ARG A 444 1.24 -8.06 -18.87
CA ARG A 444 1.85 -7.14 -17.90
C ARG A 444 1.43 -5.69 -18.15
N LEU A 445 1.59 -5.21 -19.38
CA LEU A 445 1.24 -3.83 -19.75
C LEU A 445 -0.26 -3.55 -19.57
N ARG A 446 -1.13 -4.51 -19.93
CA ARG A 446 -2.57 -4.40 -19.75
C ARG A 446 -2.96 -4.30 -18.28
N PHE A 447 -2.38 -5.13 -17.41
CA PHE A 447 -2.66 -5.09 -15.97
C PHE A 447 -2.08 -3.82 -15.32
N ALA A 448 -0.92 -3.33 -15.77
CA ALA A 448 -0.36 -2.06 -15.30
C ALA A 448 -1.36 -0.91 -15.48
N GLN A 449 -1.90 -0.77 -16.70
CA GLN A 449 -2.87 0.29 -17.03
C GLN A 449 -4.21 0.08 -16.31
N ARG A 450 -4.66 -1.17 -16.19
CA ARG A 450 -5.91 -1.48 -15.50
C ARG A 450 -5.86 -1.16 -14.01
N GLU A 451 -4.76 -1.49 -13.33
CA GLU A 451 -4.66 -1.39 -11.86
C GLU A 451 -4.12 -0.03 -11.39
N ALA A 452 -3.28 0.65 -12.18
CA ALA A 452 -2.61 1.89 -11.80
C ALA A 452 -2.78 3.06 -12.80
N GLY A 453 -3.65 2.94 -13.80
CA GLY A 453 -3.89 3.99 -14.80
C GLY A 453 -4.92 5.05 -14.36
N PRO A 454 -4.75 6.35 -14.68
CA PRO A 454 -3.74 6.92 -15.58
C PRO A 454 -2.34 6.97 -14.96
N ALA A 455 -1.36 6.37 -15.66
CA ALA A 455 0.04 6.31 -15.26
C ALA A 455 0.91 7.06 -16.27
N ASP A 456 0.70 8.38 -16.33
CA ASP A 456 1.29 9.33 -17.27
C ASP A 456 2.26 10.33 -16.60
N GLY A 457 2.52 10.19 -15.30
CA GLY A 457 3.41 11.07 -14.56
C GLY A 457 2.74 12.29 -13.94
N HIS A 458 1.41 12.38 -13.93
CA HIS A 458 0.68 13.55 -13.38
C HIS A 458 -0.38 13.19 -12.33
N ALA A 459 -0.25 12.04 -11.67
CA ALA A 459 -1.22 11.61 -10.67
C ALA A 459 -1.23 12.50 -9.42
N GLY A 460 -0.06 12.95 -8.96
CA GLY A 460 0.04 13.89 -7.84
C GLY A 460 -0.62 15.23 -8.15
N ASP A 461 -0.40 15.75 -9.36
CA ASP A 461 -1.02 16.99 -9.84
C ASP A 461 -2.55 16.88 -9.89
N ARG A 462 -3.07 15.80 -10.50
CA ARG A 462 -4.51 15.54 -10.58
C ARG A 462 -5.16 15.39 -9.21
N LEU A 463 -4.51 14.70 -8.28
CA LEU A 463 -5.03 14.55 -6.92
C LEU A 463 -5.09 15.91 -6.21
N ALA A 464 -4.04 16.74 -6.31
CA ALA A 464 -4.07 18.08 -5.75
C ALA A 464 -5.16 18.97 -6.39
N ASP A 465 -5.32 18.94 -7.72
CA ASP A 465 -6.37 19.70 -8.40
C ASP A 465 -7.77 19.29 -7.94
N LEU A 466 -8.00 17.99 -7.73
CA LEU A 466 -9.25 17.47 -7.15
C LEU A 466 -9.46 17.96 -5.72
N ILE A 467 -8.42 17.93 -4.89
CA ILE A 467 -8.45 18.42 -3.50
C ILE A 467 -8.78 19.92 -3.49
N LEU A 468 -8.15 20.72 -4.35
CA LEU A 468 -8.42 22.16 -4.46
C LEU A 468 -9.86 22.43 -4.89
N ALA A 469 -10.34 21.71 -5.91
CA ALA A 469 -11.72 21.84 -6.38
C ALA A 469 -12.72 21.50 -5.26
N ALA A 470 -12.47 20.43 -4.49
CA ALA A 470 -13.30 20.05 -3.35
C ALA A 470 -13.26 21.09 -2.20
N ALA A 471 -12.16 21.82 -2.06
CA ALA A 471 -12.03 22.93 -1.12
C ALA A 471 -12.60 24.28 -1.65
N GLY A 472 -13.16 24.30 -2.87
CA GLY A 472 -13.67 25.52 -3.52
C GLY A 472 -12.57 26.48 -3.98
N THR A 473 -11.39 25.97 -4.30
CA THR A 473 -10.20 26.73 -4.74
C THR A 473 -9.69 26.15 -6.08
N ARG A 474 -8.84 26.88 -6.81
CA ARG A 474 -8.17 26.38 -8.03
C ARG A 474 -6.68 26.70 -7.98
N ALA A 475 -5.85 25.79 -8.46
CA ALA A 475 -4.44 26.08 -8.70
C ALA A 475 -4.30 26.99 -9.94
N PRO A 476 -3.24 27.83 -9.99
CA PRO A 476 -2.81 28.42 -11.26
C PRO A 476 -2.49 27.31 -12.27
N ALA A 477 -2.67 27.58 -13.57
CA ALA A 477 -2.27 26.64 -14.60
C ALA A 477 -0.76 26.34 -14.48
N PRO A 478 -0.32 25.08 -14.68
CA PRO A 478 1.10 24.76 -14.64
C PRO A 478 1.84 25.64 -15.66
N ALA A 479 2.99 26.18 -15.27
CA ALA A 479 3.86 26.91 -16.18
C ALA A 479 4.18 25.99 -17.37
N PRO A 480 4.18 26.48 -18.63
CA PRO A 480 4.55 25.65 -19.77
C PRO A 480 5.93 25.07 -19.51
N SER A 481 6.03 23.74 -19.53
CA SER A 481 7.30 23.03 -19.39
C SER A 481 8.22 23.52 -20.50
N GLY A 482 9.19 24.35 -20.12
CA GLY A 482 10.25 24.79 -21.02
C GLY A 482 10.92 23.55 -21.58
N THR A 483 10.92 23.40 -22.89
CA THR A 483 11.78 22.47 -23.59
C THR A 483 13.23 22.79 -23.20
N VAL A 484 13.84 21.93 -22.39
CA VAL A 484 15.28 21.88 -22.15
C VAL A 484 15.83 20.66 -22.87
#